data_AF-A0A0N1BNW3-F1
#
_entry.id   AF-A0A0N1BNW3-F1
#
_cell.length_a   1.000
_cell.length_b   1.000
_cell.length_c   1.000
_cell.angle_alpha   90.00
_cell.angle_beta   90.00
_cell.angle_gamma   90.00
#
_symmetry.space_group_name_H-M   'P 1'
#
loop_
_entity.id
_entity.type
_entity.pdbx_description
1 polymer ?
#
loop_
_entity_poly.entity_id
_entity_poly.type
_entity_poly.pdbx_seq_one_letter_code
_entity_poly.pdbx_strand_id
1 'polypeptide(L)' 'MSGPAPDAAVRDHFAHCIQVLGGVTAASRRLHIDERAIRRFINGERPLSPGLLTDVAAALHRLIAEAEAAEAGLQELIAG' A
#
# COMPACT_ATOMS: atom_id res chain seq x y z
N MET A 1 10.80 -16.57 -22.55
CA MET A 1 9.94 -15.70 -21.72
C MET A 1 10.83 -15.00 -20.71
N SER A 2 11.43 -13.86 -21.05
CA SER A 2 12.19 -13.07 -20.06
C SER A 2 11.17 -12.31 -19.22
N GLY A 3 10.96 -12.75 -17.98
CA GLY A 3 10.16 -12.00 -17.01
C GLY A 3 10.82 -10.66 -16.68
N PRO A 4 10.10 -9.74 -16.02
CA PRO A 4 10.69 -8.49 -15.55
C PRO A 4 11.90 -8.78 -14.65
N ALA A 5 12.92 -7.92 -14.72
CA ALA A 5 14.02 -7.96 -13.77
C ALA A 5 13.45 -7.92 -12.33
N PRO A 6 14.07 -8.61 -11.35
CA PRO A 6 13.52 -8.75 -10.00
C PRO A 6 13.13 -7.40 -9.37
N ASP A 7 13.88 -6.33 -9.63
CA ASP A 7 13.59 -4.98 -9.13
C ASP A 7 12.33 -4.35 -9.75
N ALA A 8 12.00 -4.68 -11.00
CA ALA A 8 10.78 -4.20 -11.65
C ALA A 8 9.55 -4.91 -11.07
N ALA A 9 9.62 -6.23 -10.82
CA ALA A 9 8.53 -6.97 -10.20
C ALA A 9 8.21 -6.46 -8.78
N VAL A 10 9.25 -6.18 -7.98
CA VAL A 10 9.07 -5.60 -6.63
C VAL A 10 8.43 -4.23 -6.70
N ARG A 11 8.82 -3.40 -7.67
CA ARG A 11 8.26 -2.06 -7.86
C ARG A 11 6.82 -2.07 -8.34
N ASP A 12 6.48 -2.96 -9.26
CA ASP A 12 5.10 -3.14 -9.72
C ASP A 12 4.20 -3.60 -8.57
N HIS A 13 4.69 -4.51 -7.73
CA HIS A 13 3.97 -4.94 -6.54
C HIS A 13 3.83 -3.82 -5.51
N PHE A 14 4.89 -3.03 -5.27
CA PHE A 14 4.80 -1.84 -4.43
C PHE A 14 3.75 -0.85 -4.96
N ALA A 15 3.74 -0.57 -6.27
CA ALA A 15 2.76 0.31 -6.89
C ALA A 15 1.32 -0.22 -6.70
N HIS A 16 1.13 -1.53 -6.81
CA HIS A 16 -0.15 -2.18 -6.50
C HIS A 16 -0.55 -1.97 -5.03
N CYS A 17 0.35 -2.18 -4.07
CA CYS A 17 0.07 -1.94 -2.65
C CYS A 17 -0.34 -0.48 -2.38
N ILE A 18 0.29 0.49 -3.05
CA ILE A 18 -0.09 1.91 -2.93
C ILE A 18 -1.52 2.13 -3.44
N GLN A 19 -1.96 1.45 -4.50
CA GLN A 19 -3.36 1.50 -4.95
C GLN A 19 -4.32 0.90 -3.92
N VAL A 20 -3.97 -0.25 -3.34
CA VAL A 20 -4.77 -0.89 -2.26
C VAL A 20 -4.91 0.05 -1.05
N LEU A 21 -3.85 0.79 -0.71
CA LEU A 21 -3.88 1.81 0.35
C LEU A 21 -4.75 3.05 0.03
N GLY A 22 -5.38 3.11 -1.15
CA GLY A 22 -6.23 4.20 -1.61
C GLY A 22 -5.53 5.20 -2.54
N GLY A 23 -4.44 4.79 -3.18
CA GLY A 23 -3.62 5.62 -4.05
C GLY A 23 -2.61 6.50 -3.31
N VAL A 24 -1.83 7.28 -4.07
CA VAL A 24 -0.66 8.04 -3.56
C VAL A 24 -1.01 8.95 -2.38
N THR A 25 -2.08 9.72 -2.47
CA THR A 25 -2.48 10.68 -1.43
C THR A 25 -2.91 9.99 -0.13
N ALA A 26 -3.62 8.87 -0.22
CA ALA A 26 -4.05 8.13 0.97
C ALA A 26 -2.87 7.37 1.60
N ALA A 27 -2.04 6.74 0.77
CA ALA A 27 -0.82 6.07 1.20
C ALA A 27 0.17 7.04 1.87
N SER A 28 0.30 8.27 1.37
CA SER A 28 1.14 9.31 1.96
C SER A 28 0.78 9.57 3.44
N ARG A 29 -0.51 9.68 3.74
CA ARG A 29 -1.00 9.88 5.11
C ARG A 29 -0.79 8.66 5.98
N ARG A 30 -1.04 7.46 5.45
CA ARG A 30 -0.93 6.18 6.19
C ARG A 30 0.50 5.79 6.51
N LEU A 31 1.45 6.17 5.65
CA LEU A 31 2.87 5.84 5.77
C LEU A 31 3.70 6.98 6.34
N HIS A 32 3.13 8.19 6.47
CA HIS A 32 3.88 9.42 6.78
C HIS A 32 5.04 9.67 5.81
N ILE A 33 4.83 9.36 4.53
CA ILE A 33 5.80 9.54 3.46
C ILE A 33 5.25 10.59 2.50
N ASP A 34 6.09 11.54 2.09
CA ASP A 34 5.73 12.54 1.09
C ASP A 34 5.26 11.92 -0.24
N GLU A 35 4.21 12.48 -0.86
CA GLU A 35 3.64 11.97 -2.09
C GLU A 35 4.67 11.89 -3.23
N ARG A 36 5.57 12.87 -3.34
CA ARG A 36 6.63 12.86 -4.36
C ARG A 36 7.60 11.72 -4.08
N ALA A 37 7.93 11.45 -2.82
CA ALA A 37 8.76 10.29 -2.48
C ALA A 37 8.09 8.97 -2.91
N ILE A 38 6.77 8.80 -2.68
CA ILE A 38 6.02 7.64 -3.16
C ILE A 38 6.10 7.50 -4.69
N ARG A 39 5.87 8.59 -5.43
CA ARG A 39 5.96 8.58 -6.91
C ARG A 39 7.37 8.21 -7.40
N ARG A 40 8.41 8.69 -6.72
CA ARG A 40 9.81 8.34 -7.05
C ARG A 40 10.10 6.85 -6.85
N PHE A 41 9.55 6.23 -5.82
CA PHE A 41 9.66 4.78 -5.63
C PHE A 41 8.93 4.01 -6.75
N ILE A 42 7.69 4.41 -7.08
CA ILE A 42 6.89 3.81 -8.15
C ILE A 42 7.58 3.92 -9.53
N ASN A 43 8.21 5.07 -9.81
CA ASN A 43 8.89 5.31 -11.08
C ASN A 43 10.31 4.70 -11.14
N GLY A 44 10.84 4.20 -10.02
CA GLY A 44 12.21 3.67 -9.94
C GLY A 44 13.30 4.74 -9.82
N GLU A 45 12.93 5.99 -9.57
CA GLU A 45 13.85 7.11 -9.30
C GLU A 45 14.48 7.04 -7.90
N ARG A 46 13.97 6.14 -7.04
CA ARG A 46 14.52 5.83 -5.72
C ARG A 46 14.35 4.33 -5.44
N PRO A 47 15.37 3.63 -4.91
CA PRO A 47 15.26 2.20 -4.60
C PRO A 47 14.30 1.95 -3.44
N LEU A 48 13.61 0.81 -3.49
CA LEU A 48 12.75 0.31 -2.42
C LEU A 48 13.63 -0.39 -1.38
N SER A 49 13.65 0.12 -0.15
CA SER A 49 14.37 -0.54 0.94
C SER A 49 13.51 -1.65 1.58
N PRO A 50 14.12 -2.67 2.19
CA PRO A 50 13.37 -3.68 2.95
C PRO A 50 12.50 -3.05 4.05
N GLY A 51 13.00 -2.02 4.74
CA GLY A 51 12.22 -1.30 5.76
C GLY A 51 10.95 -0.66 5.21
N LEU A 52 11.03 0.00 4.05
CA LEU A 52 9.86 0.56 3.39
C LEU A 52 8.83 -0.52 3.03
N LEU A 53 9.28 -1.68 2.55
CA LEU A 53 8.38 -2.80 2.24
C LEU A 53 7.68 -3.35 3.50
N THR A 54 8.41 -3.44 4.61
CA THR A 54 7.85 -3.81 5.92
C THR A 54 6.81 -2.79 6.39
N ASP A 55 7.08 -1.50 6.25
CA ASP A 55 6.16 -0.43 6.64
C ASP A 55 4.88 -0.44 5.80
N VAL A 56 5.00 -0.72 4.50
CA VAL A 56 3.85 -0.91 3.59
C VAL A 56 3.04 -2.13 3.99
N ALA A 57 3.67 -3.27 4.29
CA ALA A 57 2.97 -4.46 4.77
C ALA A 57 2.20 -4.18 6.08
N ALA A 58 2.83 -3.47 7.02
CA ALA A 58 2.18 -3.07 8.27
C ALA A 58 1.00 -2.12 8.04
N ALA A 59 1.10 -1.19 7.07
CA ALA A 59 0.00 -0.31 6.70
C ALA A 59 -1.18 -1.07 6.06
N LEU A 60 -0.90 -2.08 5.23
CA LEU A 60 -1.94 -2.95 4.68
C LEU A 60 -2.65 -3.75 5.77
N HIS A 61 -1.92 -4.29 6.74
CA HIS A 61 -2.53 -4.97 7.88
C HIS A 61 -3.45 -4.04 8.69
N ARG A 62 -3.06 -2.77 8.89
CA ARG A 62 -3.93 -1.78 9.53
C ARG A 62 -5.18 -1.49 8.70
N LEU A 63 -5.04 -1.37 7.38
CA LEU A 63 -6.19 -1.18 6.48
C LEU A 63 -7.17 -2.36 6.53
N ILE A 64 -6.67 -3.60 6.60
CA ILE A 64 -7.52 -4.79 6.76
C ILE A 64 -8.33 -4.69 8.05
N ALA A 65 -7.68 -4.38 9.18
CA ALA A 65 -8.38 -4.24 10.46
C ALA A 65 -9.42 -3.10 10.46
N GLU A 66 -9.10 -1.95 9.83
CA GLU A 66 -10.05 -0.85 9.64
C GLU A 66 -11.28 -1.29 8.81
N ALA A 67 -11.04 -2.05 7.73
CA ALA A 67 -12.09 -2.52 6.84
C ALA A 67 -13.00 -3.56 7.52
N GLU A 68 -12.42 -4.52 8.24
CA GLU A 68 -13.15 -5.52 9.03
C GLU A 68 -14.03 -4.86 10.10
N ALA A 69 -13.51 -3.86 10.81
CA ALA A 69 -14.29 -3.12 11.80
C ALA A 69 -15.46 -2.35 11.17
N ALA A 70 -15.24 -1.73 10.00
CA ALA A 70 -16.29 -1.04 9.27
C ALA A 70 -17.37 -2.01 8.75
N GLU A 71 -16.96 -3.17 8.23
CA GLU A 71 -17.88 -4.23 7.81
C GLU A 71 -18.73 -4.73 8.98
N ALA A 72 -18.13 -5.00 10.14
CA ALA A 72 -18.85 -5.44 11.33
C ALA A 72 -19.95 -4.45 11.74
N GLY A 73 -19.65 -3.14 11.71
CA GLY A 73 -20.65 -2.10 11.97
C GLY A 73 -21.81 -2.11 10.97
N LEU A 74 -21.56 -2.39 9.69
CA LEU A 74 -22.63 -2.57 8.70
C LEU A 74 -23.47 -3.82 8.98
N GLN A 75 -22.85 -4.93 9.38
CA GLN A 75 -23.57 -6.17 9.70
C GLN A 75 -24.51 -6.00 10.90
N GLU A 76 -24.08 -5.28 11.94
CA GLU A 76 -24.93 -4.93 13.09
C GLU A 76 -26.17 -4.12 12.66
N LEU A 77 -25.99 -3.15 11.76
CA LEU A 77 -27.09 -2.31 11.25
C LEU A 77 -28.05 -3.09 10.34
N ILE A 78 -27.58 -4.09 9.60
CA ILE A 78 -28.41 -4.91 8.72
C ILE A 78 -29.18 -5.97 9.51
N ALA A 79 -28.61 -6.48 10.61
CA ALA A 79 -29.21 -7.54 11.41
C ALA A 79 -30.27 -7.04 12.42
N GLY A 80 -30.31 -5.73 12.70
CA GLY A 80 -31.28 -5.07 13.60
C GLY A 80 -32.48 -4.49 12.87
#